data_AF-A0A2A5WUA5-F1
#
_entry.id   AF-A0A2A5WUA5-F1
#
_cell.length_a   1.000
_cell.length_b   1.000
_cell.length_c   1.000
_cell.angle_alpha   90.00
_cell.angle_beta   90.00
_cell.angle_gamma   90.00
#
_symmetry.space_group_name_H-M   'P 1'
#
loop_
_entity.id
_entity.type
_entity.pdbx_description
1 polymer ?
#
loop_
_entity_poly.entity_id
_entity_poly.type
_entity_poly.pdbx_seq_one_letter_code
_entity_poly.pdbx_strand_id
1 'polypeptide(L)' 'MILEQKELDTDLISDTCAYAVLVPEEGGEGLPFLYLLHGGGVSRNFLTNLQPQLEGAIDDGVIDPLLIATSSAGMS' A
#
# COMPACT_ATOMS: atom_id res chain seq x y z
N MET A 1 -2.02 8.64 8.67
CA MET A 1 -2.62 7.50 7.94
C MET A 1 -2.32 6.23 8.71
N ILE A 2 -3.16 5.20 8.57
CA ILE A 2 -2.98 3.91 9.22
C ILE A 2 -2.34 2.94 8.23
N LEU A 3 -1.17 2.41 8.57
CA LEU A 3 -0.52 1.33 7.82
C LEU A 3 -0.97 -0.03 8.36
N GLU A 4 -1.57 -0.83 7.50
CA GLU A 4 -1.92 -2.22 7.78
C GLU A 4 -1.05 -3.16 6.97
N GLN A 5 -0.53 -4.21 7.60
CA GLN A 5 0.15 -5.32 6.92
C GLN A 5 -0.71 -6.57 7.03
N LYS A 6 -0.88 -7.25 5.89
CA LYS A 6 -1.79 -8.38 5.77
C LYS A 6 -1.22 -9.45 4.86
N GLU A 7 -1.89 -10.59 4.89
CA GLU A 7 -1.60 -11.76 4.08
C GLU A 7 -2.86 -12.17 3.34
N LEU A 8 -2.69 -12.67 2.11
CA LEU A 8 -3.76 -13.15 1.24
C LEU A 8 -3.40 -14.55 0.75
N ASP A 9 -4.21 -15.52 1.16
CA ASP A 9 -4.21 -16.86 0.57
C ASP A 9 -5.09 -16.85 -0.68
N THR A 10 -4.55 -17.32 -1.80
CA THR A 10 -5.24 -17.35 -3.09
C THR A 10 -4.69 -18.46 -3.98
N ASP A 11 -5.56 -19.10 -4.76
CA ASP A 11 -5.16 -20.17 -5.68
C ASP A 11 -4.40 -19.66 -6.92
N LEU A 12 -4.21 -18.34 -7.05
CA LEU A 12 -3.51 -17.72 -8.18
C LEU A 12 -1.98 -17.80 -8.07
N ILE A 13 -1.45 -18.02 -6.87
CA ILE A 13 -0.03 -18.19 -6.60
C ILE A 13 0.18 -19.34 -5.62
N SER A 14 1.38 -19.91 -5.61
CA SER A 14 1.71 -21.07 -4.76
C SER A 14 1.81 -20.76 -3.28
N ASP A 15 2.17 -19.51 -2.95
CA ASP A 15 2.51 -19.07 -1.61
C ASP A 15 1.57 -17.95 -1.15
N THR A 16 1.43 -17.76 0.16
CA THR A 16 0.66 -16.65 0.73
C THR A 16 1.23 -15.30 0.26
N CYS A 17 0.39 -14.44 -0.31
CA CYS A 17 0.79 -13.11 -0.74
C CYS A 17 0.75 -12.14 0.43
N ALA A 18 1.92 -11.68 0.89
CA ALA A 18 1.95 -10.60 1.87
C ALA A 18 1.83 -9.22 1.20
N TYR A 19 1.02 -8.33 1.77
CA TYR A 19 0.78 -6.99 1.24
C TYR A 19 0.66 -5.96 2.36
N ALA A 20 0.76 -4.68 2.01
CA ALA A 20 0.53 -3.56 2.91
C ALA A 20 -0.48 -2.59 2.29
N VAL A 21 -1.26 -1.93 3.15
CA VAL A 21 -2.24 -0.91 2.76
C VAL A 21 -2.07 0.31 3.67
N LEU A 22 -1.99 1.49 3.09
CA LEU A 22 -2.14 2.77 3.77
C LEU A 22 -3.57 3.24 3.62
N VAL A 23 -4.21 3.48 4.76
CA VAL A 23 -5.60 3.92 4.88
C VAL A 23 -5.62 5.33 5.46
N PRO A 24 -6.21 6.32 4.78
CA PRO A 24 -6.40 7.64 5.36
C PRO A 24 -7.37 7.55 6.55
N GLU A 25 -7.02 8.22 7.65
CA GLU A 25 -7.86 8.25 8.87
C GLU A 25 -9.18 8.96 8.62
N GLU A 26 -9.13 10.00 7.78
CA GLU A 26 -10.30 10.72 7.31
C GLU A 26 -10.61 10.27 5.87
N GLY A 27 -11.71 9.54 5.71
CA GLY A 27 -12.12 8.99 4.43
C GLY A 27 -13.53 8.42 4.50
N GLY A 28 -14.35 8.77 3.52
CA GLY A 28 -15.71 8.23 3.37
C GLY A 28 -15.72 6.90 2.61
N GLU A 29 -16.92 6.41 2.30
CA GLU A 29 -17.08 5.29 1.36
C GLU A 29 -16.63 5.72 -0.05
N GLY A 30 -15.96 4.81 -0.77
CA GLY A 30 -15.63 5.03 -2.19
C GLY A 30 -14.36 5.83 -2.46
N LEU A 31 -13.36 5.75 -1.59
CA LEU A 31 -12.05 6.37 -1.83
C LEU A 31 -11.39 5.83 -3.11
N PRO A 32 -10.65 6.68 -3.86
CA PRO A 32 -9.76 6.22 -4.91
C PRO A 32 -8.75 5.19 -4.38
N PHE A 33 -8.33 4.26 -5.24
CA PHE A 33 -7.38 3.22 -4.89
C PHE A 33 -6.16 3.29 -5.82
N LEU A 34 -4.97 3.42 -5.22
CA LEU A 34 -3.69 3.34 -5.90
C LEU A 34 -3.00 2.03 -5.55
N TYR A 35 -2.82 1.18 -6.56
CA TYR A 35 -1.96 0.00 -6.45
C TYR A 35 -0.54 0.34 -6.85
N LEU A 36 0.35 0.46 -5.87
CA LEU A 36 1.72 0.90 -6.05
C LEU A 36 2.68 -0.29 -6.13
N LEU A 37 3.33 -0.48 -7.28
CA LEU A 37 4.27 -1.57 -7.50
C LEU A 37 5.70 -1.16 -7.13
N HIS A 38 6.42 -2.04 -6.46
CA HIS A 38 7.84 -1.87 -6.17
C HIS A 38 8.72 -2.61 -7.21
N GLY A 39 10.02 -2.30 -7.23
CA GLY A 39 11.01 -3.02 -8.04
C GLY A 39 11.46 -4.35 -7.41
N GLY A 40 12.28 -5.11 -8.13
CA GLY A 40 12.82 -6.39 -7.64
C GLY A 40 13.69 -6.24 -6.39
N GLY A 41 13.70 -7.27 -5.54
CA GLY A 41 14.46 -7.29 -4.28
C GLY A 41 13.85 -6.46 -3.14
N VAL A 42 12.64 -5.93 -3.35
CA VAL A 42 11.87 -5.17 -2.36
C VAL A 42 10.58 -5.92 -2.04
N SER A 43 9.94 -5.58 -0.92
CA SER A 43 8.69 -6.19 -0.44
C SER A 43 7.65 -5.13 -0.09
N ARG A 44 6.54 -5.55 0.55
CA ARG A 44 5.53 -4.63 1.11
C ARG A 44 6.09 -3.53 2.03
N ASN A 45 7.27 -3.74 2.61
CA ASN A 45 7.97 -2.72 3.43
C ASN A 45 8.33 -1.46 2.63
N PHE A 46 8.31 -1.53 1.30
CA PHE A 46 8.39 -0.37 0.42
C PHE A 46 7.38 0.72 0.81
N LEU A 47 6.14 0.33 1.09
CA LEU A 47 5.09 1.27 1.43
C LEU A 47 5.32 1.89 2.82
N THR A 48 5.82 1.11 3.78
CA THR A 48 6.25 1.61 5.09
C THR A 48 7.29 2.73 4.94
N ASN A 49 8.26 2.55 4.04
CA ASN A 49 9.32 3.52 3.82
C ASN A 49 8.84 4.80 3.11
N LEU A 50 7.75 4.70 2.33
CA LEU A 50 7.14 5.83 1.62
C LEU A 50 6.04 6.53 2.42
N GLN A 51 5.56 5.94 3.51
CA GLN A 51 4.45 6.47 4.27
C GLN A 51 4.63 7.96 4.63
N PRO A 52 5.77 8.42 5.18
CA PRO A 52 5.91 9.82 5.56
C PRO A 52 5.77 10.81 4.40
N GLN A 53 6.26 10.44 3.21
CA GLN A 53 6.16 11.28 2.01
C GLN A 53 4.75 11.29 1.44
N LEU A 54 4.05 10.15 1.50
CA LEU A 54 2.66 10.03 1.05
C LEU A 54 1.72 10.79 1.98
N GLU A 55 1.93 10.69 3.31
CA GLU A 55 1.20 11.47 4.31
C GLU A 55 1.41 12.96 4.08
N GLY A 56 2.65 13.42 3.94
CA GLY A 56 2.94 14.83 3.66
C GLY A 56 2.29 15.33 2.37
N ALA A 57 2.31 14.55 1.29
CA ALA A 57 1.68 14.93 0.03
C ALA A 57 0.15 15.04 0.11
N ILE A 58 -0.49 14.22 0.95
CA ILE A 58 -1.94 14.29 1.19
C ILE A 58 -2.26 15.50 2.08
N ASP A 59 -1.52 15.69 3.17
CA ASP A 59 -1.71 16.80 4.11
C ASP A 59 -1.50 18.18 3.43
N ASP A 60 -0.53 18.26 2.52
CA ASP A 60 -0.25 19.47 1.72
C ASP A 60 -1.24 19.67 0.56
N GLY A 61 -2.18 18.73 0.34
CA GLY A 61 -3.17 18.78 -0.73
C GLY A 61 -2.61 18.59 -2.14
N VAL A 62 -1.41 18.00 -2.27
CA VAL A 62 -0.80 17.64 -3.56
C VAL A 62 -1.50 16.41 -4.16
N ILE A 63 -1.97 15.51 -3.29
CA ILE A 63 -2.71 14.30 -3.64
C ILE A 63 -4.01 14.27 -2.82
N ASP A 64 -5.16 14.03 -3.46
CA ASP A 64 -6.41 13.82 -2.74
C ASP A 64 -6.36 12.57 -1.83
N PRO A 65 -7.11 12.50 -0.72
CA PRO A 65 -7.16 11.30 0.12
C PRO A 65 -7.51 10.04 -0.68
N LEU A 66 -6.68 8.99 -0.54
CA LEU A 66 -6.81 7.73 -1.27
C LEU A 66 -6.28 6.54 -0.46
N LEU A 67 -6.78 5.35 -0.81
CA LEU A 67 -6.22 4.09 -0.35
C LEU A 67 -5.00 3.73 -1.19
N ILE A 68 -3.91 3.32 -0.57
CA ILE A 68 -2.69 2.92 -1.28
C ILE A 68 -2.31 1.50 -0.85
N ALA A 69 -2.07 0.60 -1.78
CA ALA A 69 -1.62 -0.75 -1.46
C ALA A 69 -0.41 -1.18 -2.27
N THR A 70 0.37 -2.10 -1.72
CA THR A 70 1.46 -2.78 -2.42
C THR A 70 1.55 -4.24 -1.97
N SER A 71 1.80 -5.15 -2.91
CA SER A 71 2.09 -6.56 -2.63
C SER A 71 3.59 -6.81 -2.61
N SER A 72 4.07 -7.73 -1.78
CA SER A 72 5.40 -8.34 -1.95
C SER A 72 5.40 -9.25 -3.19
N ALA A 73 5.75 -8.70 -4.36
CA ALA A 73 5.81 -9.44 -5.63
C ALA A 73 7.23 -9.41 -6.22
N GLY A 74 7.69 -10.51 -6.81
CA GLY A 74 9.03 -10.54 -7.45
C GLY A 74 10.20 -10.53 -6.46
N MET A 75 10.02 -11.14 -5.28
CA MET A 75 11.08 -11.47 -4.32
C MET A 75 11.83 -12.72 -4.80
N SER A 76 12.60 -12.60 -5.90
CA SER A 76 13.44 -13.69 -6.43
C SER A 76 14.82 -13.71 -5.79
#